data_AF-A0A7J4TP75-F1
#
_entry.id   AF-A0A7J4TP75-F1
#
_cell.length_a   1.000
_cell.length_b   1.000
_cell.length_c   1.000
_cell.angle_alpha   90.00
_cell.angle_beta   90.00
_cell.angle_gamma   90.00
#
_symmetry.space_group_name_H-M   'P 1'
#
loop_
_entity.id
_entity.type
_entity.pdbx_description
1 polymer ?
#
loop_
_entity_poly.entity_id
_entity_poly.type
_entity_poly.pdbx_seq_one_letter_code
_entity_poly.pdbx_strand_id
1 'polypeptide(L)' 'EAAPAEEAAAVDHSSMTVAELKELLKAAGKPVSGKKADLIARLNE' A
#
# COMPACT_ATOMS: atom_id res chain seq x y z
N GLU A 1 -0.36 6.27 27.72
CA GLU A 1 0.82 5.98 26.89
C GLU A 1 0.38 6.02 25.44
N ALA A 2 1.12 6.76 24.61
CA ALA A 2 0.67 7.19 23.29
C ALA A 2 0.66 6.03 22.28
N ALA A 3 -0.47 5.87 21.59
CA ALA A 3 -0.51 5.15 20.34
C ALA A 3 0.28 5.94 19.29
N PRO A 4 1.26 5.36 18.58
CA PRO A 4 1.68 5.93 17.33
C PRO A 4 0.69 5.43 16.27
N ALA A 5 -0.41 6.18 16.14
CA ALA A 5 -0.94 6.42 14.80
C ALA A 5 0.04 7.37 14.10
N GLU A 6 0.13 7.30 12.79
CA GLU A 6 0.91 8.20 11.93
C GLU A 6 2.40 7.86 11.78
N GLU A 7 2.68 6.80 11.03
CA GLU A 7 3.81 6.85 10.10
C GLU A 7 3.30 6.50 8.69
N ALA A 8 2.34 7.30 8.22
CA ALA A 8 2.07 7.51 6.80
C ALA A 8 3.23 8.32 6.20
N ALA A 9 4.46 7.82 6.36
CA ALA A 9 5.61 8.34 5.66
C ALA A 9 5.51 7.82 4.23
N ALA A 10 4.70 8.50 3.42
CA ALA A 10 4.62 8.45 1.96
C ALA A 10 5.58 7.43 1.32
N VAL A 11 5.30 6.14 1.51
CA VAL A 11 6.13 5.10 0.93
C VAL A 11 5.81 5.21 -0.54
N ASP A 12 6.79 5.61 -1.33
CA ASP A 12 6.64 5.80 -2.77
C ASP A 12 6.51 4.42 -3.42
N HIS A 13 5.37 3.78 -3.18
CA HIS A 13 4.88 2.53 -3.76
C HIS A 13 4.88 2.61 -5.30
N SER A 14 4.99 3.82 -5.86
CA SER A 14 5.24 4.07 -7.28
C SER A 14 6.56 3.49 -7.78
N SER A 15 7.57 3.38 -6.91
CA SER A 15 8.83 2.69 -7.22
C SER A 15 8.77 1.17 -7.03
N MET A 16 7.75 0.65 -6.36
CA MET A 16 7.57 -0.80 -6.20
C MET A 16 6.98 -1.45 -7.46
N THR A 17 7.17 -2.77 -7.58
CA THR A 17 6.60 -3.53 -8.68
C THR A 17 5.14 -3.87 -8.43
N VAL A 18 4.37 -4.14 -9.50
CA VAL A 18 2.98 -4.59 -9.37
C VAL A 18 2.89 -5.88 -8.55
N ALA A 19 3.91 -6.73 -8.58
CA ALA A 19 3.96 -7.95 -7.76
C ALA A 19 4.01 -7.59 -6.27
N GLU A 20 4.96 -6.76 -5.85
CA GLU A 20 5.11 -6.37 -4.45
C GLU A 20 3.89 -5.61 -3.91
N LEU A 21 3.33 -4.69 -4.71
CA LEU A 21 2.10 -3.98 -4.34
C LEU A 21 0.92 -4.93 -4.13
N LYS A 22 0.81 -5.97 -4.96
CA LYS A 22 -0.24 -6.99 -4.81
C LYS A 22 0.00 -7.85 -3.57
N GLU A 23 1.24 -8.20 -3.26
CA GLU A 23 1.56 -8.96 -2.05
C GLU A 23 1.24 -8.17 -0.79
N LEU A 24 1.61 -6.89 -0.73
CA LEU A 24 1.26 -5.99 0.36
C LEU A 24 -0.25 -5.85 0.53
N LEU A 25 -0.98 -5.63 -0.55
CA LEU A 25 -2.45 -5.55 -0.51
C LEU A 25 -3.09 -6.88 -0.08
N LYS A 26 -2.57 -8.01 -0.57
CA LYS A 26 -3.05 -9.33 -0.18
C LYS A 26 -2.77 -9.64 1.30
N ALA A 27 -1.60 -9.26 1.80
CA ALA A 27 -1.24 -9.37 3.21
C ALA A 27 -2.10 -8.46 4.08
N ALA A 28 -2.44 -7.26 3.60
CA ALA A 28 -3.37 -6.34 4.23
C ALA A 28 -4.85 -6.71 4.06
N GLY A 29 -5.19 -7.79 3.33
CA GLY A 29 -6.56 -8.19 3.03
C GLY A 29 -7.33 -7.21 2.11
N LYS A 30 -6.63 -6.26 1.50
CA LYS A 30 -7.18 -5.28 0.56
C LYS A 30 -7.26 -5.88 -0.86
N PRO A 31 -8.21 -5.43 -1.70
CA PRO A 31 -8.35 -5.93 -3.06
C PRO A 31 -7.12 -5.63 -3.93
N VAL A 32 -6.61 -6.65 -4.63
CA VAL A 32 -5.45 -6.58 -5.55
C VAL A 32 -5.84 -6.34 -7.01
N SER A 33 -7.09 -5.99 -7.24
CA SER A 33 -7.66 -5.73 -8.57
C SER A 33 -7.52 -4.26 -8.92
N GLY A 34 -6.93 -3.96 -10.08
CA GLY A 34 -6.71 -2.60 -10.56
C GLY A 34 -5.40 -2.45 -11.33
N LYS A 35 -5.13 -1.24 -11.81
CA LYS A 35 -3.83 -0.86 -12.39
C LYS A 35 -2.83 -0.56 -11.27
N LYS A 36 -1.53 -0.51 -11.59
CA LYS A 36 -0.47 -0.16 -10.62
C LYS A 36 -0.82 1.07 -9.75
N ALA A 37 -1.35 2.13 -10.36
CA ALA A 37 -1.77 3.35 -9.66
C ALA A 37 -2.87 3.10 -8.59
N ASP A 38 -3.83 2.22 -8.87
CA ASP A 38 -4.91 1.88 -7.94
C ASP A 38 -4.36 1.07 -6.74
N LEU A 39 -3.41 0.16 -7.01
CA LEU A 39 -2.74 -0.59 -5.96
C LEU A 39 -1.92 0.32 -5.04
N ILE A 40 -1.21 1.30 -5.63
CA ILE A 40 -0.44 2.32 -4.91
C ILE A 40 -1.35 3.18 -4.06
N ALA A 41 -2.44 3.69 -4.63
CA ALA A 41 -3.39 4.53 -3.90
C ALA A 41 -3.97 3.81 -2.67
N ARG A 42 -4.31 2.52 -2.81
CA ARG A 42 -4.81 1.69 -1.69
C ARG A 42 -3.79 1.42 -0.59
N LEU A 43 -2.50 1.48 -0.91
CA LEU A 43 -1.41 1.33 0.06
C LEU A 43 -0.95 2.68 0.65
N ASN A 44 -1.32 3.79 0.00
CA ASN A 44 -1.06 5.15 0.47
C ASN A 44 -2.22 5.72 1.32
N GLU A 45 -3.39 5.07 1.27
CA GLU A 45 -4.51 5.22 2.23
C GLU A 45 -4.38 4.28 3.45
#